data_AF-A0A356UBT4-F1
#
_entry.id   AF-A0A356UBT4-F1
#
_cell.length_a   1.000
_cell.length_b   1.000
_cell.length_c   1.000
_cell.angle_alpha   90.00
_cell.angle_beta   90.00
_cell.angle_gamma   90.00
#
_symmetry.space_group_name_H-M   'P 1'
#
loop_
_entity.id
_entity.type
_entity.pdbx_description
1 polymer ?
#
loop_
_entity_poly.entity_id
_entity_poly.type
_entity_poly.pdbx_seq_one_letter_code
_entity_poly.pdbx_strand_id
1 'polypeptide(L)' 'YRLEQLINEFFEITRFNLQTIVLNKEKINLPFMLRQMADEFYPMLTPHGKQVVVNAPDGLTLWGDADKLARVFNN' A
#
# COMPACT_ATOMS: atom_id res chain seq x y z
N TYR A 1 -29.37 -5.25 30.22
CA TYR A 1 -28.22 -6.13 30.46
C TYR A 1 -27.94 -7.09 29.30
N ARG A 2 -28.81 -8.07 28.97
CA ARG A 2 -28.50 -9.06 27.90
C ARG A 2 -28.33 -8.47 26.48
N LEU A 3 -29.15 -7.48 26.11
CA LEU A 3 -29.07 -6.84 24.79
C LEU A 3 -27.78 -6.02 24.63
N GLU A 4 -27.41 -5.27 25.65
CA GLU A 4 -26.21 -4.44 25.68
C GLU A 4 -24.93 -5.29 25.58
N GLN A 5 -24.92 -6.47 26.21
CA GLN A 5 -23.84 -7.44 26.05
C GLN A 5 -23.72 -7.96 24.61
N LEU A 6 -24.83 -8.32 23.97
CA LEU A 6 -24.83 -8.77 22.58
C LEU A 6 -24.37 -7.67 21.60
N ILE A 7 -24.77 -6.42 21.86
CA ILE A 7 -24.32 -5.26 21.06
C ILE A 7 -22.81 -5.05 21.24
N ASN A 8 -22.29 -5.13 22.47
CA ASN A 8 -20.86 -5.00 22.74
C ASN A 8 -20.05 -6.14 22.12
N GLU A 9 -20.53 -7.38 22.19
CA GLU A 9 -19.90 -8.53 21.52
C GLU A 9 -19.87 -8.34 20.00
N PHE A 10 -20.96 -7.83 19.40
CA PHE A 10 -21.00 -7.53 17.98
C PHE A 10 -20.00 -6.43 17.57
N PHE A 11 -19.87 -5.37 18.37
CA PHE A 11 -18.88 -4.32 18.12
C PHE A 11 -17.44 -4.84 18.27
N GLU A 12 -17.16 -5.69 19.25
CA GLU A 12 -15.87 -6.36 19.37
C GLU A 12 -15.58 -7.25 18.15
N ILE A 13 -16.54 -8.07 17.70
CA ILE A 13 -16.40 -8.91 16.51
C ILE A 13 -16.12 -8.07 15.25
N THR A 14 -16.86 -6.99 15.04
CA THR A 14 -16.65 -6.10 13.88
C THR A 14 -15.30 -5.39 13.99
N ARG A 15 -14.89 -4.91 15.16
CA ARG A 15 -13.57 -4.31 15.39
C ARG A 15 -12.43 -5.28 15.09
N PHE A 16 -12.53 -6.54 15.55
CA PHE A 16 -11.56 -7.58 15.24
C PHE A 16 -11.56 -7.94 13.75
N ASN A 17 -12.72 -8.07 13.11
CA ASN A 17 -12.80 -8.32 11.67
C ASN A 17 -12.24 -7.17 10.83
N LEU A 18 -12.42 -5.91 11.25
CA LEU A 18 -11.91 -4.71 10.59
C LEU A 18 -10.38 -4.57 10.66
N GLN A 19 -9.71 -5.30 11.56
CA GLN A 19 -8.25 -5.35 11.62
C GLN A 19 -7.63 -6.30 10.56
N THR A 20 -8.45 -7.02 9.80
CA THR A 20 -7.94 -7.93 8.78
C THR A 20 -7.47 -7.13 7.56
N ILE A 21 -6.16 -6.99 7.39
CA ILE A 21 -5.60 -6.48 6.13
C ILE A 21 -5.82 -7.56 5.07
N VAL A 22 -6.84 -7.38 4.23
CA VAL A 22 -7.02 -8.18 3.02
C VAL A 22 -5.97 -7.73 2.01
N LEU A 23 -5.16 -8.67 1.52
CA LEU A 23 -4.20 -8.42 0.44
C LEU A 23 -4.87 -8.71 -0.90
N ASN A 24 -4.97 -7.69 -1.75
CA ASN A 24 -5.43 -7.83 -3.12
C ASN A 24 -4.23 -8.20 -3.99
N LYS A 25 -3.89 -9.50 -4.04
CA LYS A 25 -2.70 -9.95 -4.75
C LYS A 25 -2.92 -10.00 -6.25
N GLU A 26 -2.02 -9.36 -6.99
CA GLU A 26 -1.99 -9.37 -8.44
C GLU A 26 -0.54 -9.43 -8.96
N LYS A 27 -0.43 -9.56 -10.29
CA LYS A 27 0.85 -9.57 -10.98
C LYS A 27 1.29 -8.13 -11.23
N ILE A 28 2.37 -7.70 -10.60
CA ILE A 28 2.85 -6.30 -10.60
C ILE A 28 4.13 -6.18 -11.41
N ASN A 29 4.17 -5.26 -12.38
CA ASN A 29 5.41 -4.85 -13.04
C ASN A 29 6.12 -3.81 -12.15
N LEU A 30 7.11 -4.27 -11.37
CA LEU A 30 7.74 -3.45 -10.34
C LEU A 30 8.50 -2.23 -10.91
N PRO A 31 9.30 -2.35 -11.98
CA PRO A 31 9.95 -1.18 -12.59
C PRO A 31 8.95 -0.11 -13.02
N PHE A 32 7.82 -0.52 -13.60
CA PHE A 32 6.77 0.41 -14.01
C PHE A 32 6.14 1.12 -12.81
N MET A 33 5.75 0.35 -11.79
CA MET A 33 5.19 0.90 -10.54
C MET A 33 6.12 1.91 -9.87
N LEU A 34 7.41 1.57 -9.71
CA LEU A 34 8.39 2.46 -9.10
C LEU A 34 8.62 3.74 -9.92
N ARG A 35 8.55 3.66 -11.26
CA ARG A 35 8.66 4.84 -12.13
C ARG A 35 7.46 5.77 -11.99
N GLN A 36 6.24 5.24 -11.91
CA GLN A 36 5.04 6.04 -11.63
C GLN A 36 5.17 6.77 -10.29
N MET A 37 5.65 6.09 -9.26
CA MET A 37 5.90 6.71 -7.96
C MET A 37 6.96 7.80 -8.04
N ALA A 38 8.09 7.55 -8.73
CA ALA A 38 9.14 8.54 -8.92
C ALA A 38 8.60 9.81 -9.61
N ASP A 39 7.76 9.64 -10.65
CA ASP A 39 7.09 10.73 -11.37
C ASP A 39 6.22 11.60 -10.45
N GLU A 40 5.50 10.98 -9.50
CA GLU A 40 4.71 11.70 -8.47
C GLU A 40 5.57 12.54 -7.51
N PHE A 41 6.81 12.12 -7.26
CA PHE A 41 7.73 12.85 -6.36
C PHE A 41 8.47 14.01 -7.03
N TYR A 42 8.58 14.05 -8.36
CA TYR A 42 9.33 15.09 -9.07
C TYR A 42 8.91 16.53 -8.72
N PRO A 43 7.61 16.88 -8.65
CA PRO A 43 7.18 18.22 -8.26
C PRO A 43 7.68 18.65 -6.87
N MET A 44 7.81 17.71 -5.93
CA MET A 44 8.28 17.98 -4.58
C MET A 44 9.81 18.06 -4.48
N LEU A 45 10.53 17.32 -5.32
CA LEU A 45 11.98 17.17 -5.24
C LEU A 45 12.75 18.18 -6.11
N THR A 46 12.16 18.59 -7.24
CA THR A 46 12.75 19.56 -8.18
C THR A 46 13.15 20.88 -7.52
N PRO A 47 12.33 21.50 -6.64
CA PRO A 47 12.71 22.74 -5.96
C PRO A 47 13.93 22.61 -5.05
N HIS A 48 14.25 21.39 -4.62
CA HIS A 48 15.37 21.08 -3.73
C HIS A 48 16.58 20.50 -4.47
N GLY A 49 16.55 20.47 -5.81
CA GLY A 49 17.61 19.87 -6.62
C GLY A 49 17.80 18.37 -6.36
N LYS A 50 16.79 17.69 -5.82
CA LYS A 50 16.83 16.26 -5.53
C LYS A 50 16.35 15.46 -6.75
N GLN A 51 16.93 14.28 -6.95
CA GLN A 51 16.60 13.38 -8.05
C GLN A 51 16.17 12.01 -7.52
N VAL A 52 15.28 11.34 -8.25
CA VAL A 52 14.88 9.95 -7.99
C VAL A 52 15.36 9.10 -9.15
N VAL A 53 16.05 8.01 -8.83
CA VAL A 53 16.53 7.04 -9.82
C VAL A 53 15.92 5.69 -9.50
N VAL A 54 15.16 5.15 -10.44
CA VAL A 54 14.64 3.78 -10.37
C VAL A 54 15.64 2.84 -11.04
N ASN A 55 16.28 1.98 -10.24
CA ASN A 55 17.17 0.94 -10.73
C ASN A 55 16.55 -0.44 -10.46
N ALA A 56 15.85 -0.98 -11.45
CA ALA A 56 15.22 -2.29 -11.38
C ALA A 56 15.35 -2.99 -12.74
N PRO A 57 15.58 -4.32 -12.79
CA PRO A 57 15.63 -5.07 -14.04
C PRO A 57 14.32 -4.97 -14.83
N ASP A 58 14.42 -4.81 -16.14
CA ASP A 58 13.25 -4.81 -17.02
C ASP A 58 12.46 -6.13 -16.89
N GLY A 59 11.13 -6.01 -16.85
CA GLY A 59 10.24 -7.16 -16.74
C GLY A 59 10.19 -7.80 -15.35
N LEU A 60 10.89 -7.26 -14.34
CA LEU A 60 10.78 -7.74 -12.96
C LEU A 60 9.32 -7.68 -12.50
N THR A 61 8.74 -8.85 -12.29
CA THR A 61 7.34 -9.02 -11.97
C THR A 61 7.18 -9.68 -10.61
N LEU A 62 6.32 -9.12 -9.76
CA LEU A 62 6.01 -9.65 -8.43
C LEU A 62 4.55 -10.12 -8.35
N TRP A 63 4.26 -10.97 -7.36
CA TRP A 63 2.89 -11.33 -6.97
C TRP A 63 2.61 -10.74 -5.59
N GLY A 64 1.79 -9.69 -5.53
CA GLY A 64 1.60 -8.93 -4.29
C GLY A 64 0.50 -7.90 -4.41
N ASP A 65 0.32 -7.12 -3.34
CA ASP A 65 -0.66 -6.03 -3.28
C ASP A 65 0.07 -4.71 -3.61
N ALA A 66 -0.27 -4.10 -4.74
CA ALA A 66 0.40 -2.91 -5.25
C ALA A 66 0.23 -1.71 -4.30
N ASP A 67 -0.97 -1.53 -3.73
CA ASP A 67 -1.27 -0.44 -2.81
C ASP A 67 -0.45 -0.54 -1.52
N LYS A 68 -0.30 -1.76 -0.98
CA LYS A 68 0.54 -1.98 0.21
C LYS A 68 2.01 -1.76 -0.09
N LEU A 69 2.50 -2.22 -1.24
CA LEU A 69 3.89 -2.00 -1.65
C LEU A 69 4.18 -0.51 -1.89
N ALA A 70 3.28 0.21 -2.56
CA ALA A 70 3.42 1.65 -2.76
C ALA A 70 3.52 2.41 -1.42
N ARG A 71 2.72 2.02 -0.42
CA ARG A 71 2.84 2.59 0.93
C ARG A 71 4.21 2.31 1.58
N VAL A 72 4.78 1.12 1.38
CA VAL A 72 6.12 0.78 1.90
C VAL A 72 7.19 1.65 1.26
N PHE A 73 7.12 1.90 -0.05
CA PHE A 73 8.09 2.74 -0.75
C PHE A 73 7.90 4.25 -0.50
N ASN A 74 6.70 4.68 -0.10
CA ASN A 74 6.41 6.07 0.25
C ASN A 74 6.80 6.46 1.69
N ASN A 75 7.06 5.49 2.58
CA ASN A 75 7.47 5.73 3.97
C ASN A 75 8.97 6.01 4.09
#